data_AF-A0A2R6CZG0-F1
#
_entry.id   AF-A0A2R6CZG0-F1
#
_cell.length_a   1.000
_cell.length_b   1.000
_cell.length_c   1.000
_cell.angle_alpha   90.00
_cell.angle_beta   90.00
_cell.angle_gamma   90.00
#
_symmetry.space_group_name_H-M   'P 1'
#
loop_
_entity.id
_entity.type
_entity.pdbx_description
1 polymer ?
#
loop_
_entity_poly.entity_id
_entity_poly.type
_entity_poly.pdbx_seq_one_letter_code
_entity_poly.pdbx_strand_id
1 'polypeptide(L)'
;MVDRTDSAGQPTAGVRAGADRSRGAAPPAGPTDEPFRRRLRRSVRTVDLAVLLAVPVVLVAVARLTAGTPLALAFSYADPTLRGAFESHFVHASTAHLAFNLGTYALVVPAAYLLSVLGGDRDRFYVALVSFLFVFPVVLSLLNLAVPREGVSLGFSGVTMAFVGYLPVALAGYLQEALGVPAEHDLARGLFFAGLALVAVLVVRTRLTYAVAAVATLAAVAHLRAAGFGVPDSWDWLGPAGYADLAVIATLLLAGGLLAGFPSDLVVDGGIVNVYVHFLGFALGFMATHLTVGAAPAVERSRPVAAVRGFTAALVPGVHPDGTR
;
A
#
# COMPACT_ATOMS: atom_id res chain seq x y z
N MET A 1 -48.25 7.78 -83.81
CA MET A 1 -48.09 7.45 -82.38
C MET A 1 -46.98 6.41 -82.33
N VAL A 2 -45.90 6.73 -81.64
CA VAL A 2 -44.50 6.43 -82.02
C VAL A 2 -44.09 4.98 -81.80
N ASP A 3 -43.28 4.52 -82.76
CA ASP A 3 -42.67 3.22 -82.96
C ASP A 3 -41.41 3.00 -82.09
N ARG A 4 -41.13 1.72 -81.79
CA ARG A 4 -39.96 1.25 -81.05
C ARG A 4 -38.72 1.28 -81.94
N THR A 5 -37.59 1.76 -81.41
CA THR A 5 -36.26 1.26 -81.82
C THR A 5 -35.38 1.11 -80.58
N ASP A 6 -34.88 -0.12 -80.41
CA ASP A 6 -33.84 -0.51 -79.47
C ASP A 6 -32.47 -0.08 -80.01
N SER A 7 -31.58 0.40 -79.13
CA SER A 7 -30.14 0.37 -79.39
C SER A 7 -29.35 0.20 -78.10
N ALA A 8 -28.42 -0.77 -78.18
CA ALA A 8 -27.61 -1.36 -77.15
C ALA A 8 -26.69 -0.38 -76.38
N GLY A 9 -26.50 -0.66 -75.08
CA GLY A 9 -25.46 -0.09 -74.23
C GLY A 9 -25.04 -1.10 -73.16
N GLN A 10 -23.73 -1.35 -73.08
CA GLN A 10 -23.03 -2.40 -72.34
C GLN A 10 -23.25 -2.43 -70.81
N PRO A 11 -22.96 -3.59 -70.15
CA PRO A 11 -23.08 -3.77 -68.71
C PRO A 11 -21.85 -3.23 -67.97
N THR A 12 -22.05 -2.26 -67.07
CA THR A 12 -21.02 -1.86 -66.10
C THR A 12 -21.02 -2.82 -64.92
N ALA A 13 -19.88 -3.48 -64.75
CA ALA A 13 -19.54 -4.32 -63.62
C ALA A 13 -19.55 -3.51 -62.33
N GLY A 14 -20.59 -3.69 -61.52
CA GLY A 14 -20.64 -3.24 -60.13
C GLY A 14 -19.70 -4.08 -59.28
N VAL A 15 -18.52 -3.51 -59.01
CA VAL A 15 -17.51 -4.00 -58.08
C VAL A 15 -18.15 -4.33 -56.73
N ARG A 16 -18.12 -5.62 -56.36
CA ARG A 16 -18.37 -6.08 -54.98
C ARG A 16 -17.29 -5.47 -54.10
N ALA A 17 -17.65 -4.43 -53.34
CA ALA A 17 -16.84 -3.93 -52.25
C ALA A 17 -16.65 -5.06 -51.24
N GLY A 18 -15.42 -5.59 -51.19
CA GLY A 18 -14.99 -6.56 -50.21
C GLY A 18 -15.17 -5.97 -48.82
N ALA A 19 -15.97 -6.65 -48.00
CA ALA A 19 -15.97 -6.47 -46.57
C ALA A 19 -14.61 -6.94 -46.04
N ASP A 20 -13.64 -6.03 -46.05
CA ASP A 20 -12.37 -6.19 -45.35
C ASP A 20 -12.68 -6.16 -43.85
N ARG A 21 -12.92 -7.36 -43.31
CA ARG A 21 -12.89 -7.63 -41.87
C ARG A 21 -11.44 -7.53 -41.43
N SER A 22 -10.92 -6.31 -41.41
CA SER A 22 -9.82 -5.95 -40.53
C SER A 22 -10.31 -6.24 -39.12
N ARG A 23 -9.92 -7.41 -38.61
CA ARG A 23 -10.00 -7.76 -37.20
C ARG A 23 -9.27 -6.66 -36.46
N GLY A 24 -10.01 -5.65 -35.99
CA GLY A 24 -9.53 -4.71 -35.01
C GLY A 24 -9.00 -5.54 -33.87
N ALA A 25 -7.68 -5.60 -33.74
CA ALA A 25 -7.06 -6.10 -32.53
C ALA A 25 -7.67 -5.27 -31.41
N ALA A 26 -8.39 -5.97 -30.52
CA ALA A 26 -8.94 -5.33 -29.34
C ALA A 26 -7.81 -4.53 -28.68
N PRO A 27 -8.07 -3.29 -28.24
CA PRO A 27 -7.07 -2.54 -27.48
C PRO A 27 -6.56 -3.43 -26.35
N PRO A 28 -5.27 -3.35 -25.98
CA PRO A 28 -4.75 -4.13 -24.87
C PRO A 28 -5.65 -3.87 -23.65
N ALA A 29 -6.19 -4.97 -23.10
CA ALA A 29 -6.95 -4.99 -21.88
C ALA A 29 -6.33 -4.05 -20.84
N GLY A 30 -7.13 -3.17 -20.26
CA GLY A 30 -6.71 -2.42 -19.09
C GLY A 30 -6.34 -3.40 -17.95
N PRO A 31 -5.64 -2.94 -16.90
CA PRO A 31 -5.18 -3.78 -15.78
C PRO A 31 -6.28 -4.54 -15.00
N THR A 32 -7.56 -4.40 -15.36
CA THR A 32 -8.75 -4.85 -14.62
C THR A 32 -9.61 -5.91 -15.30
N ASP A 33 -9.24 -6.45 -16.46
CA ASP A 33 -10.07 -7.49 -17.13
C ASP A 33 -9.99 -8.87 -16.44
N GLU A 34 -9.03 -9.06 -15.52
CA GLU A 34 -8.91 -10.28 -14.72
C GLU A 34 -9.81 -10.25 -13.46
N PRO A 35 -10.72 -11.23 -13.28
CA PRO A 35 -11.49 -11.36 -12.06
C PRO A 35 -10.59 -11.42 -10.82
N PHE A 36 -10.93 -10.63 -9.80
CA PHE A 36 -10.15 -10.49 -8.55
C PHE A 36 -9.73 -11.84 -7.95
N ARG A 37 -10.66 -12.80 -7.87
CA ARG A 37 -10.40 -14.14 -7.31
C ARG A 37 -9.30 -14.91 -8.05
N ARG A 38 -9.19 -14.74 -9.36
CA ARG A 38 -8.18 -15.40 -10.19
C ARG A 38 -6.80 -14.78 -9.94
N ARG A 39 -6.72 -13.44 -9.93
CA ARG A 39 -5.50 -12.70 -9.58
C ARG A 39 -5.04 -13.05 -8.17
N LEU A 40 -5.94 -13.06 -7.19
CA LEU A 40 -5.65 -13.44 -5.80
C LEU A 40 -5.04 -14.85 -5.70
N ARG A 41 -5.65 -15.86 -6.31
CA ARG A 41 -5.15 -17.24 -6.28
C ARG A 41 -3.78 -17.39 -6.92
N ARG A 42 -3.48 -16.61 -7.97
CA ARG A 42 -2.18 -16.60 -8.63
C ARG A 42 -1.12 -15.87 -7.81
N SER A 43 -1.52 -14.80 -7.12
CA SER A 43 -0.60 -13.94 -6.35
C SER A 43 -0.29 -14.48 -4.96
N VAL A 44 -1.19 -15.22 -4.32
CA VAL A 44 -0.93 -15.76 -2.98
C VAL A 44 -0.19 -17.09 -3.07
N ARG A 45 0.94 -17.19 -2.37
CA ARG A 45 1.72 -18.44 -2.28
C ARG A 45 1.55 -19.06 -0.90
N THR A 46 1.55 -20.39 -0.83
CA THR A 46 1.45 -21.13 0.44
C THR A 46 2.59 -20.80 1.40
N VAL A 47 3.81 -20.60 0.87
CA VAL A 47 4.96 -20.19 1.68
C VAL A 47 4.74 -18.83 2.33
N ASP A 48 4.08 -17.90 1.63
CA ASP A 48 3.76 -16.58 2.16
C ASP A 48 2.83 -16.71 3.37
N LEU A 49 1.80 -17.56 3.29
CA LEU A 49 0.89 -17.84 4.40
C LEU A 49 1.61 -18.46 5.60
N ALA A 50 2.53 -19.40 5.36
CA ALA A 50 3.32 -20.01 6.42
C ALA A 50 4.19 -18.96 7.15
N VAL A 51 4.81 -18.04 6.40
CA VAL A 51 5.59 -16.94 6.98
C VAL A 51 4.71 -16.00 7.81
N LEU A 52 3.52 -15.62 7.29
CA LEU A 52 2.60 -14.76 8.03
C LEU A 52 2.10 -15.40 9.33
N LEU A 53 1.87 -16.71 9.33
CA LEU A 53 1.44 -17.49 10.49
C LEU A 53 2.57 -17.77 11.48
N ALA A 54 3.83 -17.72 11.06
CA ALA A 54 4.96 -17.95 11.97
C ALA A 54 4.99 -16.92 13.11
N VAL A 55 4.69 -15.65 12.83
CA VAL A 55 4.70 -14.57 13.84
C VAL A 55 3.70 -14.82 14.98
N PRO A 56 2.38 -15.02 14.74
CA PRO A 56 1.45 -15.28 15.83
C PRO A 56 1.76 -16.58 16.58
N VAL A 57 2.29 -17.61 15.91
CA VAL A 57 2.77 -18.84 16.57
C VAL A 57 3.90 -18.54 17.54
N VAL A 58 4.90 -17.75 17.11
CA VAL A 58 6.02 -17.34 17.96
C VAL A 58 5.53 -16.49 19.14
N LEU A 59 4.65 -15.52 18.91
CA LEU A 59 4.11 -14.68 19.99
C LEU A 59 3.35 -15.50 21.04
N VAL A 60 2.53 -16.45 20.61
CA VAL A 60 1.84 -17.36 21.53
C VAL A 60 2.83 -18.25 22.28
N ALA A 61 3.84 -18.80 21.59
CA ALA A 61 4.86 -19.63 22.22
C ALA A 61 5.66 -18.86 23.29
N VAL A 62 6.13 -17.66 22.96
CA VAL A 62 6.84 -16.77 23.90
C VAL A 62 5.97 -16.46 25.11
N ALA A 63 4.72 -16.06 24.90
CA ALA A 63 3.81 -15.75 26.00
C ALA A 63 3.58 -16.94 26.95
N ARG A 64 3.55 -18.18 26.42
CA ARG A 64 3.46 -19.39 27.25
C ARG A 64 4.74 -19.65 28.03
N LEU A 65 5.90 -19.45 27.41
CA LEU A 65 7.21 -19.63 28.05
C LEU A 65 7.47 -18.59 29.15
N THR A 66 6.91 -17.39 29.04
CA THR A 66 7.17 -16.27 29.97
C THR A 66 6.04 -15.98 30.95
N ALA A 67 4.99 -16.81 31.00
CA ALA A 67 3.76 -16.52 31.76
C ALA A 67 3.97 -16.22 33.25
N GLY A 68 5.06 -16.73 33.86
CA GLY A 68 5.40 -16.47 35.27
C GLY A 68 6.45 -15.38 35.49
N THR A 69 7.16 -14.93 34.46
CA THR A 69 8.31 -14.01 34.58
C THR A 69 8.42 -13.02 33.41
N PRO A 70 7.33 -12.33 32.99
CA PRO A 70 7.39 -11.43 31.84
C PRO A 70 8.34 -10.26 32.07
N LEU A 71 8.48 -9.81 33.33
CA LEU A 71 9.37 -8.71 33.70
C LEU A 71 10.87 -9.05 33.56
N ALA A 72 11.24 -10.34 33.54
CA ALA A 72 12.63 -10.76 33.37
C ALA A 72 13.19 -10.46 31.97
N LEU A 73 12.30 -10.30 30.98
CA LEU A 73 12.63 -9.97 29.60
C LEU A 73 12.11 -8.58 29.19
N ALA A 74 11.69 -7.77 30.16
CA ALA A 74 11.21 -6.42 29.90
C ALA A 74 12.38 -5.47 29.61
N PHE A 75 12.11 -4.45 28.80
CA PHE A 75 13.10 -3.41 28.55
C PHE A 75 13.04 -2.37 29.68
N SER A 76 14.07 -2.35 30.54
CA SER A 76 14.22 -1.35 31.60
C SER A 76 14.77 -0.04 31.07
N TYR A 77 14.10 1.08 31.34
CA TYR A 77 14.63 2.41 30.99
C TYR A 77 15.78 2.85 31.91
N ALA A 78 15.84 2.31 33.13
CA ALA A 78 16.88 2.63 34.11
C ALA A 78 18.19 1.87 33.85
N ASP A 79 18.10 0.70 33.22
CA ASP A 79 19.25 -0.15 32.89
C ASP A 79 19.04 -0.78 31.49
N PRO A 80 19.19 0.02 30.41
CA PRO A 80 18.84 -0.41 29.06
C PRO A 80 19.87 -1.40 28.52
N THR A 81 19.40 -2.56 28.05
CA THR A 81 20.21 -3.56 27.35
C THR A 81 19.68 -3.79 25.93
N LEU A 82 20.57 -4.11 24.97
CA LEU A 82 20.16 -4.45 23.60
C LEU A 82 19.28 -5.70 23.54
N ARG A 83 19.54 -6.67 24.42
CA ARG A 83 18.74 -7.88 24.53
C ARG A 83 17.32 -7.55 24.98
N GLY A 84 17.16 -6.79 26.07
CA GLY A 84 15.85 -6.32 26.51
C GLY A 84 15.15 -5.47 25.46
N ALA A 85 15.89 -4.60 24.75
CA ALA A 85 15.36 -3.75 23.69
C ALA A 85 14.71 -4.55 22.55
N PHE A 86 15.18 -5.77 22.28
CA PHE A 86 14.61 -6.67 21.28
C PHE A 86 13.51 -7.56 21.88
N GLU A 87 13.84 -8.33 22.93
CA GLU A 87 12.96 -9.37 23.48
C GLU A 87 11.66 -8.80 24.05
N SER A 88 11.69 -7.59 24.60
CA SER A 88 10.51 -6.96 25.21
C SER A 88 9.34 -6.82 24.24
N HIS A 89 9.59 -6.72 22.93
CA HIS A 89 8.54 -6.59 21.92
C HIS A 89 7.77 -7.90 21.70
N PHE A 90 8.32 -9.05 22.10
CA PHE A 90 7.67 -10.34 21.94
C PHE A 90 7.00 -10.83 23.23
N VAL A 91 7.29 -10.19 24.35
CA VAL A 91 6.77 -10.53 25.68
C VAL A 91 5.61 -9.61 26.05
N HIS A 92 4.56 -10.18 26.64
CA HIS A 92 3.33 -9.46 26.95
C HIS A 92 3.03 -9.50 28.44
N ALA A 93 2.57 -8.37 28.99
CA ALA A 93 2.20 -8.24 30.39
C ALA A 93 0.91 -9.01 30.76
N SER A 94 0.00 -9.21 29.80
CA SER A 94 -1.27 -9.91 30.01
C SER A 94 -1.73 -10.64 28.75
N THR A 95 -2.65 -11.60 28.93
CA THR A 95 -3.31 -12.29 27.81
C THR A 95 -4.14 -11.33 26.96
N ALA A 96 -4.78 -10.34 27.58
CA ALA A 96 -5.55 -9.31 26.87
C ALA A 96 -4.63 -8.46 25.98
N HIS A 97 -3.46 -8.06 26.49
CA HIS A 97 -2.46 -7.34 25.72
C HIS A 97 -1.95 -8.18 24.52
N LEU A 98 -1.67 -9.46 24.72
CA LEU A 98 -1.32 -10.38 23.62
C LEU A 98 -2.46 -10.49 22.59
N ALA A 99 -3.70 -10.69 23.04
CA ALA A 99 -4.86 -10.87 22.17
C ALA A 99 -5.09 -9.63 21.29
N PHE A 100 -4.91 -8.43 21.85
CA PHE A 100 -5.04 -7.18 21.10
C PHE A 100 -3.96 -7.06 20.00
N ASN A 101 -2.70 -7.39 20.31
CA ASN A 101 -1.63 -7.39 19.32
C ASN A 101 -1.85 -8.45 18.24
N LEU A 102 -2.27 -9.66 18.61
CA LEU A 102 -2.59 -10.73 17.66
C LEU A 102 -3.77 -10.36 16.76
N GLY A 103 -4.82 -9.76 17.32
CA GLY A 103 -5.99 -9.32 16.56
C GLY A 103 -5.61 -8.25 15.55
N THR A 104 -4.84 -7.24 15.97
CA THR A 104 -4.40 -6.18 15.07
C THR A 104 -3.46 -6.72 14.00
N TYR A 105 -2.50 -7.58 14.37
CA TYR A 105 -1.60 -8.25 13.42
C TYR A 105 -2.39 -9.07 12.38
N ALA A 106 -3.35 -9.90 12.83
CA ALA A 106 -4.13 -10.80 11.98
C ALA A 106 -5.03 -10.06 10.98
N LEU A 107 -5.37 -8.79 11.26
CA LEU A 107 -6.14 -7.96 10.34
C LEU A 107 -5.22 -7.14 9.42
N VAL A 108 -4.26 -6.42 9.99
CA VAL A 108 -3.44 -5.43 9.27
C VAL A 108 -2.41 -6.11 8.38
N VAL A 109 -1.69 -7.12 8.87
CA VAL A 109 -0.55 -7.70 8.13
C VAL A 109 -1.00 -8.47 6.89
N PRO A 110 -2.05 -9.33 6.94
CA PRO A 110 -2.58 -9.96 5.74
C PRO A 110 -3.12 -8.93 4.73
N ALA A 111 -3.77 -7.86 5.18
CA ALA A 111 -4.23 -6.81 4.28
C ALA A 111 -3.05 -6.10 3.59
N ALA A 112 -2.03 -5.71 4.34
CA ALA A 112 -0.80 -5.13 3.78
C ALA A 112 -0.13 -6.08 2.79
N TYR A 113 0.00 -7.37 3.12
CA TYR A 113 0.52 -8.39 2.21
C TYR A 113 -0.29 -8.48 0.92
N LEU A 114 -1.63 -8.55 1.02
CA LEU A 114 -2.52 -8.65 -0.14
C LEU A 114 -2.40 -7.43 -1.05
N LEU A 115 -2.37 -6.23 -0.48
CA LEU A 115 -2.14 -4.99 -1.22
C LEU A 115 -0.80 -5.05 -1.97
N SER A 116 0.27 -5.45 -1.29
CA SER A 116 1.61 -5.50 -1.89
C SER A 116 1.71 -6.55 -3.01
N VAL A 117 1.19 -7.77 -2.83
CA VAL A 117 1.27 -8.79 -3.89
C VAL A 117 0.35 -8.51 -5.07
N LEU A 118 -0.79 -7.86 -4.82
CA LEU A 118 -1.67 -7.43 -5.89
C LEU A 118 -1.15 -6.16 -6.57
N GLY A 119 -0.42 -5.30 -5.84
CA GLY A 119 0.29 -4.14 -6.36
C GLY A 119 1.66 -4.43 -6.99
N GLY A 120 2.07 -5.70 -7.08
CA GLY A 120 3.33 -6.10 -7.72
C GLY A 120 4.59 -5.94 -6.85
N ASP A 121 4.46 -5.48 -5.62
CA ASP A 121 5.54 -5.12 -4.69
C ASP A 121 5.74 -6.16 -3.56
N ARG A 122 5.72 -7.46 -3.89
CA ARG A 122 5.91 -8.54 -2.88
C ARG A 122 7.21 -8.33 -2.08
N ASP A 123 8.29 -7.95 -2.75
CA ASP A 123 9.61 -7.82 -2.11
C ASP A 123 9.62 -6.69 -1.07
N ARG A 124 8.92 -5.58 -1.36
CA ARG A 124 8.74 -4.47 -0.41
C ARG A 124 8.06 -4.95 0.87
N PHE A 125 7.03 -5.79 0.75
CA PHE A 125 6.36 -6.39 1.92
C PHE A 125 7.34 -7.22 2.77
N TYR A 126 8.17 -8.07 2.14
CA TYR A 126 9.11 -8.89 2.90
C TYR A 126 10.24 -8.08 3.53
N VAL A 127 10.77 -7.07 2.85
CA VAL A 127 11.75 -6.14 3.42
C VAL A 127 11.15 -5.42 4.62
N ALA A 128 9.91 -4.94 4.51
CA ALA A 128 9.19 -4.32 5.62
C ALA A 128 8.98 -5.32 6.78
N LEU A 129 8.45 -6.52 6.51
CA LEU A 129 8.21 -7.57 7.51
C LEU A 129 9.48 -7.92 8.27
N VAL A 130 10.59 -8.19 7.58
CA VAL A 130 11.87 -8.53 8.21
C VAL A 130 12.41 -7.34 9.01
N SER A 131 12.36 -6.13 8.45
CA SER A 131 12.81 -4.93 9.16
C SER A 131 11.99 -4.68 10.42
N PHE A 132 10.66 -4.85 10.35
CA PHE A 132 9.75 -4.62 11.46
C PHE A 132 9.89 -5.68 12.56
N LEU A 133 10.21 -6.93 12.19
CA LEU A 133 10.41 -8.00 13.17
C LEU A 133 11.80 -7.98 13.81
N PHE A 134 12.85 -7.57 13.08
CA PHE A 134 14.23 -7.74 13.54
C PHE A 134 14.97 -6.45 13.85
N VAL A 135 14.66 -5.36 13.15
CA VAL A 135 15.37 -4.07 13.30
C VAL A 135 14.57 -3.11 14.18
N PHE A 136 13.27 -2.99 13.90
CA PHE A 136 12.39 -2.06 14.61
C PHE A 136 12.32 -2.28 16.12
N PRO A 137 12.32 -3.51 16.67
CA PRO A 137 12.29 -3.68 18.13
C PRO A 137 13.41 -2.89 18.82
N VAL A 138 14.64 -3.02 18.32
CA VAL A 138 15.80 -2.31 18.85
C VAL A 138 15.67 -0.80 18.61
N VAL A 139 15.36 -0.37 17.38
CA VAL A 139 15.25 1.07 17.04
C VAL A 139 14.17 1.76 17.89
N LEU A 140 12.99 1.15 18.01
CA LEU A 140 11.87 1.68 18.78
C LEU A 140 12.23 1.79 20.25
N SER A 141 12.83 0.76 20.84
CA SER A 141 13.26 0.75 22.25
C SER A 141 14.31 1.82 22.53
N LEU A 142 15.29 2.00 21.65
CA LEU A 142 16.34 3.01 21.83
C LEU A 142 15.80 4.43 21.67
N LEU A 143 14.97 4.70 20.66
CA LEU A 143 14.31 6.00 20.50
C LEU A 143 13.38 6.31 21.67
N ASN A 144 12.82 5.27 22.30
CA ASN A 144 12.01 5.40 23.49
C ASN A 144 12.73 6.05 24.68
N LEU A 145 14.07 5.90 24.75
CA LEU A 145 14.89 6.50 25.80
C LEU A 145 14.94 8.03 25.70
N ALA A 146 14.58 8.61 24.56
CA ALA A 146 14.50 10.07 24.39
C ALA A 146 13.41 10.72 25.26
N VAL A 147 12.44 9.94 25.76
CA VAL A 147 11.41 10.39 26.67
C VAL A 147 11.62 9.70 28.04
N PRO A 148 12.22 10.41 29.02
CA PRO A 148 12.48 9.87 30.34
C PRO A 148 11.19 9.37 30.99
N ARG A 149 11.23 8.15 31.50
CA ARG A 149 10.12 7.56 32.24
C ARG A 149 10.62 6.51 33.21
N GLU A 150 9.94 6.39 34.33
CA GLU A 150 10.16 5.28 35.25
C GLU A 150 9.34 4.07 34.76
N GLY A 151 9.96 2.90 34.71
CA GLY A 151 9.27 1.64 34.41
C GLY A 151 9.98 0.77 33.38
N VAL A 152 9.19 -0.07 32.71
CA VAL A 152 9.66 -1.02 31.70
C VAL A 152 8.75 -1.02 30.48
N SER A 153 9.27 -1.46 29.33
CA SER A 153 8.46 -1.68 28.12
C SER A 153 8.24 -3.18 27.89
N LEU A 154 7.04 -3.53 27.43
CA LEU A 154 6.65 -4.86 26.97
C LEU A 154 5.62 -4.71 25.84
N GLY A 155 5.60 -5.68 24.92
CA GLY A 155 4.55 -5.87 23.94
C GLY A 155 4.91 -5.52 22.50
N PHE A 156 4.19 -6.16 21.58
CA PHE A 156 4.44 -6.11 20.14
C PHE A 156 3.81 -4.89 19.44
N SER A 157 3.16 -4.02 20.19
CA SER A 157 2.31 -2.95 19.65
C SER A 157 3.07 -1.94 18.81
N GLY A 158 4.32 -1.61 19.14
CA GLY A 158 5.18 -0.76 18.31
C GLY A 158 5.43 -1.36 16.92
N VAL A 159 5.67 -2.67 16.86
CA VAL A 159 5.86 -3.42 15.60
C VAL A 159 4.54 -3.49 14.82
N THR A 160 3.43 -3.79 15.50
CA THR A 160 2.08 -3.73 14.90
C THR A 160 1.80 -2.36 14.27
N MET A 161 2.12 -1.27 14.98
CA MET A 161 1.93 0.08 14.47
C MET A 161 2.84 0.40 13.29
N ALA A 162 4.00 -0.23 13.16
CA ALA A 162 4.81 -0.14 11.95
C ALA A 162 4.10 -0.73 10.72
N PHE A 163 3.36 -1.83 10.87
CA PHE A 163 2.50 -2.34 9.80
C PHE A 163 1.32 -1.42 9.49
N VAL A 164 0.71 -0.80 10.49
CA VAL A 164 -0.31 0.25 10.27
C VAL A 164 0.29 1.42 9.48
N GLY A 165 1.51 1.84 9.82
CA GLY A 165 2.27 2.86 9.11
C GLY A 165 2.66 2.48 7.68
N TYR A 166 2.75 1.18 7.38
CA TYR A 166 3.01 0.68 6.02
C TYR A 166 1.76 0.68 5.12
N LEU A 167 0.55 0.57 5.68
CA LEU A 167 -0.69 0.53 4.90
C LEU A 167 -0.85 1.68 3.88
N PRO A 168 -0.53 2.96 4.18
CA PRO A 168 -0.56 4.03 3.20
C PRO A 168 0.25 3.74 1.92
N VAL A 169 1.45 3.18 2.08
CA VAL A 169 2.35 2.86 0.95
C VAL A 169 1.82 1.66 0.18
N ALA A 170 1.45 0.58 0.87
CA ALA A 170 0.91 -0.62 0.23
C ALA A 170 -0.40 -0.33 -0.52
N LEU A 171 -1.28 0.49 0.07
CA LEU A 171 -2.55 0.89 -0.53
C LEU A 171 -2.33 1.77 -1.75
N ALA A 172 -1.40 2.72 -1.69
CA ALA A 172 -1.11 3.59 -2.84
C ALA A 172 -0.55 2.79 -4.03
N GLY A 173 0.41 1.89 -3.79
CA GLY A 173 0.98 1.04 -4.84
C GLY A 173 -0.07 0.09 -5.43
N TYR A 174 -0.92 -0.48 -4.58
CA TYR A 174 -2.06 -1.28 -5.02
C TYR A 174 -3.03 -0.49 -5.89
N LEU A 175 -3.42 0.72 -5.49
CA LEU A 175 -4.38 1.55 -6.25
C LEU A 175 -3.81 2.00 -7.59
N GLN A 176 -2.50 2.29 -7.65
CA GLN A 176 -1.83 2.58 -8.91
C GLN A 176 -1.86 1.38 -9.86
N GLU A 177 -1.44 0.21 -9.40
CA GLU A 177 -1.30 -0.98 -10.25
C GLU A 177 -2.66 -1.64 -10.58
N ALA A 178 -3.59 -1.68 -9.62
CA ALA A 178 -4.86 -2.39 -9.78
C ALA A 178 -5.97 -1.50 -10.35
N LEU A 179 -5.98 -0.21 -10.02
CA LEU A 179 -7.05 0.72 -10.43
C LEU A 179 -6.56 1.89 -11.30
N GLY A 180 -5.26 1.96 -11.62
CA GLY A 180 -4.71 3.00 -12.48
C GLY A 180 -4.69 4.39 -11.83
N VAL A 181 -4.78 4.47 -10.51
CA VAL A 181 -4.76 5.76 -9.78
C VAL A 181 -3.38 6.40 -9.95
N PRO A 182 -3.27 7.58 -10.58
CA PRO A 182 -1.98 8.24 -10.77
C PRO A 182 -1.43 8.77 -9.43
N ALA A 183 -0.10 8.92 -9.37
CA ALA A 183 0.63 9.52 -8.24
C ALA A 183 0.59 8.74 -6.90
N GLU A 184 1.10 7.49 -6.92
CA GLU A 184 1.34 6.64 -5.71
C GLU A 184 1.94 7.44 -4.54
N HIS A 185 2.99 8.23 -4.79
CA HIS A 185 3.69 8.95 -3.73
C HIS A 185 2.84 9.99 -3.02
N ASP A 186 2.02 10.74 -3.75
CA ASP A 186 1.17 11.77 -3.14
C ASP A 186 -0.02 11.13 -2.43
N LEU A 187 -0.57 10.05 -2.96
CA LEU A 187 -1.59 9.28 -2.25
C LEU A 187 -1.07 8.70 -0.93
N ALA A 188 0.11 8.06 -0.94
CA ALA A 188 0.73 7.51 0.26
C ALA A 188 0.98 8.59 1.33
N ARG A 189 1.52 9.75 0.92
CA ARG A 189 1.73 10.90 1.82
C ARG A 189 0.41 11.45 2.35
N GLY A 190 -0.60 11.60 1.48
CA GLY A 190 -1.93 12.08 1.85
C GLY A 190 -2.57 11.20 2.92
N LEU A 191 -2.55 9.88 2.73
CA LEU A 191 -3.04 8.90 3.69
C LEU A 191 -2.24 8.92 5.01
N PHE A 192 -0.91 9.04 4.93
CA PHE A 192 -0.06 9.17 6.12
C PHE A 192 -0.40 10.43 6.92
N PHE A 193 -0.50 11.59 6.27
CA PHE A 193 -0.83 12.85 6.94
C PHE A 193 -2.26 12.86 7.50
N ALA A 194 -3.21 12.20 6.84
CA ALA A 194 -4.54 11.98 7.39
C ALA A 194 -4.48 11.13 8.68
N GLY A 195 -3.70 10.05 8.68
CA GLY A 195 -3.43 9.25 9.86
C GLY A 195 -2.73 10.05 10.97
N LEU A 196 -1.74 10.88 10.62
CA LEU A 196 -1.04 11.75 11.57
C LEU A 196 -2.00 12.78 12.21
N ALA A 197 -2.90 13.38 11.42
CA ALA A 197 -3.91 14.29 11.92
C ALA A 197 -4.84 13.59 12.93
N LEU A 198 -5.27 12.37 12.61
CA LEU A 198 -6.08 11.54 13.52
C LEU A 198 -5.33 11.26 14.82
N VAL A 199 -4.09 10.76 14.74
CA VAL A 199 -3.25 10.48 15.92
C VAL A 199 -3.07 11.74 16.78
N ALA A 200 -2.81 12.90 16.18
CA ALA A 200 -2.63 14.16 16.89
C ALA A 200 -3.89 14.56 17.69
N VAL A 201 -5.09 14.28 17.20
CA VAL A 201 -6.35 14.52 17.91
C VAL A 201 -6.60 13.49 19.03
N LEU A 202 -6.13 12.26 18.88
CA LEU A 202 -6.34 11.16 19.84
C LEU A 202 -5.41 11.22 21.06
N VAL A 203 -4.13 11.55 20.87
CA VAL A 203 -3.06 11.33 21.87
C VAL A 203 -3.14 12.26 23.08
N VAL A 204 -2.88 13.55 22.87
CA VAL A 204 -2.73 14.56 23.93
C VAL A 204 -3.53 15.76 23.45
N ARG A 205 -4.57 16.18 24.16
CA ARG A 205 -5.50 17.22 23.68
C ARG A 205 -5.02 18.62 24.07
N THR A 206 -3.89 19.05 23.53
CA THR A 206 -3.27 20.37 23.79
C THR A 206 -3.38 21.28 22.58
N ARG A 207 -3.09 22.58 22.76
CA ARG A 207 -3.04 23.54 21.63
C ARG A 207 -2.01 23.13 20.58
N LEU A 208 -0.87 22.58 21.01
CA LEU A 208 0.19 22.15 20.11
C LEU A 208 -0.27 20.98 19.23
N THR A 209 -0.90 19.96 19.81
CA THR A 209 -1.39 18.81 19.03
C THR A 209 -2.55 19.16 18.12
N TYR A 210 -3.43 20.11 18.49
CA TYR A 210 -4.42 20.65 17.56
C TYR A 210 -3.78 21.43 16.41
N ALA A 211 -2.70 22.19 16.66
CA ALA A 211 -1.95 22.86 15.60
C ALA A 211 -1.28 21.84 14.66
N VAL A 212 -0.66 20.78 15.21
CA VAL A 212 -0.12 19.66 14.42
C VAL A 212 -1.21 18.99 13.61
N ALA A 213 -2.38 18.71 14.19
CA ALA A 213 -3.51 18.12 13.50
C ALA A 213 -4.00 19.01 12.34
N ALA A 214 -4.07 20.33 12.53
CA ALA A 214 -4.45 21.27 11.48
C ALA A 214 -3.44 21.26 10.32
N VAL A 215 -2.15 21.35 10.62
CA VAL A 215 -1.08 21.30 9.60
C VAL A 215 -1.08 19.95 8.87
N ALA A 216 -1.20 18.84 9.59
CA ALA A 216 -1.29 17.51 9.00
C ALA A 216 -2.54 17.36 8.12
N THR A 217 -3.68 17.93 8.52
CA THR A 217 -4.90 17.93 7.70
C THR A 217 -4.70 18.71 6.40
N LEU A 218 -4.08 19.90 6.47
CA LEU A 218 -3.78 20.70 5.28
C LEU A 218 -2.83 19.96 4.33
N ALA A 219 -1.78 19.32 4.87
CA ALA A 219 -0.86 18.49 4.09
C ALA A 219 -1.57 17.29 3.46
N ALA A 220 -2.46 16.62 4.20
CA ALA A 220 -3.25 15.51 3.70
C ALA A 220 -4.13 15.95 2.52
N VAL A 221 -4.87 17.06 2.67
CA VAL A 221 -5.71 17.61 1.59
C VAL A 221 -4.86 17.99 0.38
N ALA A 222 -3.72 18.66 0.57
CA ALA A 222 -2.85 19.06 -0.53
C ALA A 222 -2.33 17.84 -1.32
N HIS A 223 -1.87 16.80 -0.63
CA HIS A 223 -1.36 15.59 -1.27
C HIS A 223 -2.47 14.76 -1.92
N LEU A 224 -3.64 14.61 -1.29
CA LEU A 224 -4.78 13.91 -1.89
C LEU A 224 -5.27 14.64 -3.15
N ARG A 225 -5.33 15.98 -3.12
CA ARG A 225 -5.65 16.80 -4.30
C ARG A 225 -4.60 16.64 -5.41
N ALA A 226 -3.31 16.61 -5.06
CA ALA A 226 -2.23 16.36 -6.02
C ALA A 226 -2.32 14.96 -6.63
N ALA A 227 -2.81 13.97 -5.88
CA ALA A 227 -3.11 12.62 -6.36
C ALA A 227 -4.42 12.52 -7.17
N GLY A 228 -5.09 13.64 -7.45
CA GLY A 228 -6.32 13.69 -8.24
C GLY A 228 -7.59 13.37 -7.45
N PHE A 229 -7.53 13.22 -6.12
CA PHE A 229 -8.70 13.02 -5.29
C PHE A 229 -9.36 14.37 -4.96
N GLY A 230 -10.55 14.57 -5.52
CA GLY A 230 -11.44 15.70 -5.26
C GLY A 230 -12.77 15.27 -4.64
N VAL A 231 -13.73 16.20 -4.60
CA VAL A 231 -15.13 15.84 -4.33
C VAL A 231 -15.61 15.02 -5.53
N PRO A 232 -16.04 13.76 -5.36
CA PRO A 232 -16.46 12.95 -6.50
C PRO A 232 -17.77 13.49 -7.08
N ASP A 233 -17.82 13.68 -8.40
CA ASP A 233 -19.09 13.95 -9.11
C ASP A 233 -19.95 12.67 -9.23
N SER A 234 -19.32 11.50 -9.19
CA SER A 234 -19.96 10.18 -9.11
C SER A 234 -19.07 9.17 -8.37
N TRP A 235 -19.65 8.02 -7.99
CA TRP A 235 -18.93 6.91 -7.33
C TRP A 235 -18.44 5.85 -8.32
N ASP A 236 -18.40 6.16 -9.62
CA ASP A 236 -18.03 5.20 -10.68
C ASP A 236 -16.55 4.76 -10.58
N TRP A 237 -15.73 5.49 -9.82
CA TRP A 237 -14.34 5.16 -9.50
C TRP A 237 -14.19 3.97 -8.53
N LEU A 238 -15.28 3.49 -7.92
CA LEU A 238 -15.23 2.32 -7.04
C LEU A 238 -14.64 1.09 -7.76
N GLY A 239 -14.60 1.06 -9.10
CA GLY A 239 -13.89 0.02 -9.82
C GLY A 239 -14.56 -1.36 -9.64
N PRO A 240 -13.93 -2.43 -10.14
CA PRO A 240 -14.55 -3.75 -10.11
C PRO A 240 -14.68 -4.30 -8.68
N ALA A 241 -15.78 -5.01 -8.42
CA ALA A 241 -16.03 -5.70 -7.16
C ALA A 241 -14.84 -6.60 -6.75
N GLY A 242 -14.51 -6.62 -5.46
CA GLY A 242 -13.31 -7.25 -4.91
C GLY A 242 -12.09 -6.33 -4.89
N TYR A 243 -11.85 -5.54 -5.94
CA TYR A 243 -10.71 -4.63 -5.96
C TYR A 243 -10.97 -3.39 -5.09
N ALA A 244 -12.15 -2.79 -5.21
CA ALA A 244 -12.62 -1.70 -4.35
C ALA A 244 -12.66 -2.12 -2.88
N ASP A 245 -13.20 -3.31 -2.64
CA ASP A 245 -13.46 -3.83 -1.30
C ASP A 245 -12.16 -3.92 -0.51
N LEU A 246 -11.08 -4.40 -1.13
CA LEU A 246 -9.77 -4.45 -0.49
C LEU A 246 -9.22 -3.06 -0.15
N ALA A 247 -9.39 -2.07 -1.03
CA ALA A 247 -8.96 -0.69 -0.76
C ALA A 247 -9.76 -0.05 0.38
N VAL A 248 -11.08 -0.28 0.41
CA VAL A 248 -11.96 0.18 1.49
C VAL A 248 -11.58 -0.49 2.81
N ILE A 249 -11.42 -1.81 2.81
CA ILE A 249 -11.00 -2.57 4.00
C ILE A 249 -9.64 -2.05 4.49
N ALA A 250 -8.66 -1.86 3.62
CA ALA A 250 -7.35 -1.32 3.99
C ALA A 250 -7.43 0.08 4.61
N THR A 251 -8.28 0.95 4.05
CA THR A 251 -8.51 2.30 4.58
C THR A 251 -9.17 2.24 5.96
N LEU A 252 -10.16 1.36 6.13
CA LEU A 252 -10.80 1.11 7.43
C LEU A 252 -9.83 0.50 8.45
N LEU A 253 -8.92 -0.38 8.02
CA LEU A 253 -7.89 -0.95 8.88
C LEU A 253 -6.83 0.07 9.28
N LEU A 254 -6.50 1.01 8.41
CA LEU A 254 -5.64 2.15 8.76
C LEU A 254 -6.30 3.00 9.85
N ALA A 255 -7.54 3.45 9.62
CA ALA A 255 -8.28 4.26 10.60
C ALA A 255 -8.54 3.49 11.90
N GLY A 256 -9.02 2.25 11.80
CA GLY A 256 -9.31 1.37 12.93
C GLY A 256 -8.06 0.99 13.72
N GLY A 257 -6.94 0.72 13.05
CA GLY A 257 -5.65 0.46 13.69
C GLY A 257 -5.13 1.67 14.47
N LEU A 258 -5.30 2.88 13.93
CA LEU A 258 -4.97 4.12 14.65
C LEU A 258 -5.92 4.36 15.84
N LEU A 259 -7.23 4.18 15.67
CA LEU A 259 -8.19 4.31 16.78
C LEU A 259 -7.90 3.32 17.90
N ALA A 260 -7.55 2.09 17.55
CA ALA A 260 -7.23 1.04 18.51
C ALA A 260 -5.85 1.26 19.17
N GLY A 261 -4.85 1.71 18.40
CA GLY A 261 -3.50 2.00 18.89
C GLY A 261 -3.40 3.26 19.74
N PHE A 262 -4.39 4.15 19.71
CA PHE A 262 -4.36 5.42 20.44
C PHE A 262 -5.60 5.58 21.32
N PRO A 263 -5.72 4.77 22.41
CA PRO A 263 -6.87 4.81 23.31
C PRO A 263 -6.94 6.13 24.06
N SER A 264 -8.17 6.55 24.42
CA SER A 264 -8.39 7.76 25.24
C SER A 264 -7.91 7.59 26.68
N ASP A 265 -7.95 6.36 27.21
CA ASP A 265 -7.44 6.01 28.52
C ASP A 265 -6.08 5.32 28.39
N LEU A 266 -5.06 5.94 28.98
CA LEU A 266 -3.69 5.44 28.88
C LEU A 266 -3.40 4.31 29.88
N VAL A 267 -4.27 4.10 30.86
CA VAL A 267 -4.15 3.02 31.84
C VAL A 267 -5.05 1.87 31.40
N VAL A 268 -4.44 0.75 31.02
CA VAL A 268 -5.13 -0.46 30.59
C VAL A 268 -4.54 -1.65 31.35
N ASP A 269 -5.39 -2.42 32.04
CA ASP A 269 -5.01 -3.61 32.82
C ASP A 269 -3.84 -3.40 33.80
N GLY A 270 -3.78 -2.23 34.44
CA GLY A 270 -2.73 -1.89 35.42
C GLY A 270 -1.37 -1.49 34.81
N GLY A 271 -1.28 -1.39 33.48
CA GLY A 271 -0.12 -0.85 32.75
C GLY A 271 -0.43 0.47 32.05
N ILE A 272 0.62 1.24 31.73
CA ILE A 272 0.50 2.48 30.94
C ILE A 272 0.81 2.16 29.48
N VAL A 273 -0.14 2.46 28.59
CA VAL A 273 0.02 2.32 27.14
C VAL A 273 1.09 3.28 26.66
N ASN A 274 2.07 2.75 25.94
CA ASN A 274 3.20 3.52 25.44
C ASN A 274 2.86 4.22 24.12
N VAL A 275 2.05 5.27 24.21
CA VAL A 275 1.57 6.01 23.04
C VAL A 275 2.70 6.58 22.18
N TYR A 276 3.83 6.91 22.80
CA TYR A 276 5.02 7.37 22.09
C TYR A 276 5.61 6.26 21.19
N VAL A 277 5.74 5.02 21.69
CA VAL A 277 6.18 3.88 20.84
C VAL A 277 5.20 3.60 19.73
N HIS A 278 3.90 3.71 19.98
CA HIS A 278 2.88 3.50 18.95
C HIS A 278 3.03 4.53 17.82
N PHE A 279 3.24 5.80 18.19
CA PHE A 279 3.54 6.88 17.24
C PHE A 279 4.84 6.63 16.48
N LEU A 280 5.93 6.27 17.17
CA LEU A 280 7.20 5.93 16.52
C LEU A 280 7.04 4.77 15.54
N GLY A 281 6.34 3.71 15.93
CA GLY A 281 6.03 2.57 15.07
C GLY A 281 5.32 3.02 13.80
N PHE A 282 4.20 3.74 13.94
CA PHE A 282 3.44 4.28 12.81
C PHE A 282 4.30 5.16 11.89
N ALA A 283 5.00 6.15 12.44
CA ALA A 283 5.77 7.10 11.67
C ALA A 283 6.97 6.46 10.97
N LEU A 284 7.74 5.62 11.68
CA LEU A 284 8.91 4.94 11.10
C LEU A 284 8.49 3.85 10.11
N GLY A 285 7.38 3.15 10.35
CA GLY A 285 6.84 2.17 9.41
C GLY A 285 6.52 2.80 8.05
N PHE A 286 5.87 3.97 8.07
CA PHE A 286 5.65 4.77 6.87
C PHE A 286 6.96 5.26 6.25
N MET A 287 7.82 5.94 7.02
CA MET A 287 9.04 6.55 6.49
C MET A 287 9.98 5.51 5.88
N ALA A 288 10.25 4.40 6.58
CA ALA A 288 11.15 3.36 6.11
C ALA A 288 10.65 2.77 4.77
N THR A 289 9.36 2.49 4.66
CA THR A 289 8.80 1.87 3.46
C THR A 289 8.65 2.87 2.31
N HIS A 290 8.21 4.10 2.59
CA HIS A 290 8.08 5.16 1.58
C HIS A 290 9.42 5.60 1.00
N LEU A 291 10.48 5.66 1.82
CA LEU A 291 11.81 6.08 1.37
C LEU A 291 12.54 5.00 0.55
N THR A 292 12.27 3.71 0.81
CA THR A 292 12.86 2.62 0.00
C THR A 292 12.40 2.62 -1.46
N VAL A 293 11.27 3.28 -1.77
CA VAL A 293 10.78 3.46 -3.15
C VAL A 293 11.70 4.36 -4.00
N GLY A 294 12.52 5.20 -3.36
CA GLY A 294 13.50 6.06 -4.02
C GLY A 294 14.89 5.43 -4.23
N ALA A 295 15.17 4.29 -3.59
CA ALA A 295 16.52 3.70 -3.55
C ALA A 295 16.71 2.47 -4.44
N ALA A 296 15.64 1.95 -5.07
CA ALA A 296 15.80 0.96 -6.12
C ALA A 296 16.55 1.60 -7.30
N PRO A 297 17.68 1.03 -7.77
CA PRO A 297 18.42 1.61 -8.87
C PRO A 297 17.50 1.77 -10.07
N ALA A 298 17.59 2.90 -10.76
CA ALA A 298 16.86 3.27 -11.97
C ALA A 298 17.11 2.33 -13.17
N VAL A 299 17.59 1.11 -12.94
CA VAL A 299 18.08 0.17 -13.95
C VAL A 299 16.95 -0.64 -14.59
N GLU A 300 15.72 -0.59 -14.08
CA GLU A 300 14.61 -1.39 -14.64
C GLU A 300 13.27 -0.65 -14.82
N ARG A 301 13.30 0.68 -14.96
CA ARG A 301 12.13 1.46 -15.41
C ARG A 301 12.25 1.99 -16.85
N SER A 302 13.22 1.47 -17.61
CA SER A 302 13.32 1.68 -19.05
C SER A 302 12.46 0.66 -19.80
N ARG A 303 11.15 0.64 -19.57
CA ARG A 303 10.24 0.13 -20.61
C ARG A 303 10.05 1.27 -21.59
N PRO A 304 10.48 1.16 -22.85
CA PRO A 304 10.23 2.21 -23.83
C PRO A 304 8.72 2.32 -23.97
N VAL A 305 8.20 3.51 -23.63
CA VAL A 305 6.95 3.99 -24.23
C VAL A 305 7.21 3.91 -25.73
N ALA A 306 6.62 2.91 -26.37
CA ALA A 306 6.58 2.84 -27.81
C ALA A 306 5.82 4.10 -28.26
N ALA A 307 6.57 5.15 -28.59
CA ALA A 307 6.13 6.24 -29.42
C ALA A 307 5.80 5.64 -30.79
N VAL A 308 4.59 5.09 -30.92
CA VAL A 308 4.06 4.61 -32.19
C VAL A 308 3.61 5.84 -32.97
N ARG A 309 4.52 6.23 -33.87
CA ARG A 309 4.29 6.72 -35.24
C ARG A 309 3.59 8.06 -35.39
N GLY A 310 4.42 9.07 -35.66
CA GLY A 310 3.95 10.26 -36.35
C GLY A 310 5.06 11.24 -36.68
N PHE A 311 6.20 10.81 -37.25
CA PHE A 311 7.12 11.70 -37.99
C PHE A 311 8.28 10.91 -38.60
N THR A 312 8.14 10.45 -39.84
CA THR A 312 9.25 10.15 -40.78
C THR A 312 8.64 9.75 -42.13
N ALA A 313 7.98 10.70 -42.78
CA ALA A 313 7.60 10.62 -44.18
C ALA A 313 7.61 12.02 -44.79
N ALA A 314 8.74 12.71 -44.70
CA ALA A 314 9.07 13.85 -45.54
C ALA A 314 10.58 14.05 -45.48
N LEU A 315 11.24 13.92 -46.64
CA LEU A 315 12.63 14.26 -46.98
C LEU A 315 13.47 13.07 -47.51
N VAL A 316 13.07 12.54 -48.67
CA VAL A 316 14.03 12.17 -49.74
C VAL A 316 13.37 12.45 -51.10
N PRO A 317 13.83 13.45 -51.88
CA PRO A 317 13.39 13.63 -53.26
C PRO A 317 14.25 12.81 -54.22
N GLY A 318 13.58 12.02 -55.06
CA GLY A 318 13.92 11.76 -56.47
C GLY A 318 15.16 10.93 -56.78
N VAL A 319 14.95 9.67 -57.19
CA VAL A 319 15.68 9.06 -58.33
C VAL A 319 14.72 8.08 -59.04
N HIS A 320 14.37 8.41 -60.28
CA HIS A 320 13.79 7.50 -61.27
C HIS A 320 14.96 6.77 -61.96
N PRO A 321 14.85 5.45 -62.19
CA PRO A 321 15.47 4.88 -63.38
C PRO A 321 14.50 3.92 -64.05
N ASP A 322 13.88 4.37 -65.14
CA ASP A 322 13.43 3.45 -66.20
C ASP A 322 13.61 4.15 -67.55
N GLY A 323 14.79 3.94 -68.12
CA GLY A 323 15.07 3.91 -69.54
C GLY A 323 15.90 2.63 -69.75
N THR A 324 15.70 1.79 -70.76
CA THR A 324 15.14 2.02 -72.09
C THR A 324 14.89 0.67 -72.78
N ARG A 325 14.05 0.73 -73.83
CA ARG A 325 13.85 -0.19 -74.96
C ARG A 325 12.81 -1.29 -74.82
#